data_AF-A0AAD6GL98-F1
#
_entry.id   AF-A0AAD6GL98-F1
#
_cell.length_a   1.000
_cell.length_b   1.000
_cell.length_c   1.000
_cell.angle_alpha   90.00
_cell.angle_beta   90.00
_cell.angle_gamma   90.00
#
_symmetry.space_group_name_H-M   'P 1'
#
loop_
_entity.id
_entity.type
_entity.pdbx_description
1 polymer ?
#
loop_
_entity_poly.entity_id
_entity_poly.type
_entity_poly.pdbx_seq_one_letter_code
_entity_poly.pdbx_strand_id
1 'polypeptide(L)'
;MTSDSLFHPQLRHYISTADPDRIYVVVDRIVVAIHIAAQKRESIAVIPFEPRCLAAGYGWIAVGGPDNGECAYIRIDERGLQVHDGTSPPRAADVDSALPLDLEPPSRLPSPGTSEGASAPRVGRRSLPELIVHKFGGSIVNSVTIHRFPNNGEGTSHEDVMVLSNNDHTVTVYSLTRSKVLKILQHTTCMNYTTISPDQTILAAVGDENKVYFYRILRDWGSSASTEAGSKLAGWEWEMLQCIEIEIGTRPDDACCFTIAFSPSSHLCAIGSQSGVITVIDVEVIRQTSGGFESDETPILYQFLASRSCQEGGAVRCMTFSPEPWDLLVWLEGHGRAGIADVRQFFVRRQLLHLNLDDPQLQGAHLEPLGDESDEQSMDDDDLSVLPPPPPRLRINGDEPAIEQGAGESERSSLRENLIQDLTERERIIMDFLNTARWTTRPEEGLTERPERPELTARERMRMARARQLGATDGTTRNSHPNSPPAHI
;
A
#
# COMPACT_ATOMS: atom_id res chain seq x y z
N MET A 1 31.31 20.86 -11.83
CA MET A 1 30.86 19.47 -12.00
C MET A 1 29.50 19.40 -11.35
N THR A 2 28.47 19.68 -12.14
CA THR A 2 27.07 19.62 -11.73
C THR A 2 26.72 18.14 -11.53
N SER A 3 26.25 17.82 -10.34
CA SER A 3 25.63 16.53 -10.03
C SER A 3 24.42 16.36 -10.93
N ASP A 4 24.58 15.61 -12.02
CA ASP A 4 23.45 14.94 -12.63
C ASP A 4 22.87 14.05 -11.53
N SER A 5 21.77 14.49 -10.95
CA SER A 5 20.85 13.62 -10.24
C SER A 5 20.34 12.61 -11.26
N LEU A 6 21.11 11.54 -11.47
CA LEU A 6 20.63 10.32 -12.10
C LEU A 6 19.27 10.03 -11.48
N PHE A 7 18.22 10.06 -12.31
CA PHE A 7 16.85 9.78 -11.91
C PHE A 7 16.84 8.42 -11.20
N HIS A 8 16.78 8.44 -9.87
CA HIS A 8 16.65 7.23 -9.06
C HIS A 8 15.19 6.78 -9.18
N PRO A 9 14.87 5.64 -9.81
CA PRO A 9 13.51 5.18 -10.01
C PRO A 9 12.93 4.63 -8.69
N GLN A 10 12.53 5.54 -7.79
CA GLN A 10 11.96 5.18 -6.49
C GLN A 10 10.64 4.44 -6.61
N LEU A 11 10.47 3.41 -5.78
CA LEU A 11 9.18 2.77 -5.60
C LEU A 11 8.27 3.66 -4.77
N ARG A 12 7.01 3.73 -5.19
CA ARG A 12 5.96 4.44 -4.47
C ARG A 12 4.83 3.46 -4.26
N HIS A 13 4.55 3.17 -3.00
CA HIS A 13 3.50 2.23 -2.61
C HIS A 13 2.50 2.93 -1.70
N TYR A 14 1.57 3.70 -2.25
CA TYR A 14 0.68 4.55 -1.45
C TYR A 14 -0.63 3.89 -1.02
N ILE A 15 -0.82 2.62 -1.41
CA ILE A 15 -2.06 1.89 -1.23
C ILE A 15 -1.76 0.55 -0.58
N SER A 16 -2.59 0.14 0.36
CA SER A 16 -2.51 -1.18 0.98
C SER A 16 -3.90 -1.62 1.43
N THR A 17 -4.06 -2.93 1.62
CA THR A 17 -5.29 -3.56 2.12
C THR A 17 -4.87 -4.53 3.21
N ALA A 18 -5.61 -4.50 4.32
CA ALA A 18 -5.44 -5.46 5.41
C ALA A 18 -6.63 -6.43 5.52
N ASP A 19 -7.76 -6.09 4.89
CA ASP A 19 -8.99 -6.85 4.89
C ASP A 19 -9.76 -6.62 3.57
N PRO A 20 -10.76 -7.46 3.24
CA PRO A 20 -11.48 -7.37 1.97
C PRO A 20 -12.35 -6.11 1.78
N ASP A 21 -12.69 -5.39 2.86
CA ASP A 21 -13.57 -4.22 2.81
C ASP A 21 -12.79 -2.90 2.82
N ARG A 22 -11.56 -2.88 3.35
CA ARG A 22 -10.80 -1.64 3.53
C ARG A 22 -9.61 -1.51 2.61
N ILE A 23 -9.57 -0.37 1.92
CA ILE A 23 -8.39 0.12 1.22
C ILE A 23 -7.83 1.30 2.02
N TYR A 24 -6.58 1.19 2.44
CA TYR A 24 -5.84 2.28 3.04
C TYR A 24 -5.03 2.98 1.95
N VAL A 25 -5.18 4.29 1.87
CA VAL A 25 -4.45 5.14 0.93
C VAL A 25 -3.86 6.33 1.68
N VAL A 26 -2.64 6.70 1.33
CA VAL A 26 -2.04 7.96 1.78
C VAL A 26 -1.95 8.92 0.61
N VAL A 27 -2.52 10.10 0.79
CA VAL A 27 -2.48 11.18 -0.20
C VAL A 27 -2.04 12.46 0.50
N ASP A 28 -1.05 13.14 -0.07
CA ASP A 28 -0.31 14.26 0.51
C ASP A 28 0.27 13.93 1.88
N ARG A 29 -0.51 14.10 2.95
CA ARG A 29 -0.11 13.78 4.32
C ARG A 29 -1.27 13.20 5.12
N ILE A 30 -2.32 12.76 4.44
CA ILE A 30 -3.55 12.27 5.07
C ILE A 30 -3.65 10.78 4.76
N VAL A 31 -3.74 9.98 5.81
CA VAL A 31 -4.04 8.55 5.73
C VAL A 31 -5.56 8.41 5.74
N VAL A 32 -6.10 7.79 4.69
CA VAL A 32 -7.54 7.60 4.47
C VAL A 32 -7.85 6.11 4.39
N ALA A 33 -8.90 5.67 5.09
CA ALA A 33 -9.54 4.37 4.86
C ALA A 33 -10.72 4.56 3.90
N ILE A 34 -10.80 3.73 2.88
CA ILE A 34 -11.96 3.60 2.00
C ILE A 34 -12.65 2.27 2.34
N HIS A 35 -13.91 2.36 2.73
CA HIS A 35 -14.79 1.23 2.99
C HIS A 35 -15.55 0.89 1.69
N ILE A 36 -15.17 -0.22 1.06
CA ILE A 36 -15.66 -0.62 -0.26
C ILE A 36 -17.17 -0.90 -0.21
N ALA A 37 -17.63 -1.73 0.74
CA ALA A 37 -19.03 -2.15 0.82
C ALA A 37 -19.96 -0.99 1.19
N ALA A 38 -19.50 -0.11 2.09
CA ALA A 38 -20.28 1.04 2.52
C ALA A 38 -20.21 2.22 1.53
N GLN A 39 -19.27 2.20 0.57
CA GLN A 39 -18.91 3.35 -0.27
C GLN A 39 -18.62 4.62 0.55
N LYS A 40 -17.95 4.44 1.70
CA LYS A 40 -17.59 5.54 2.61
C LYS A 40 -16.08 5.69 2.73
N ARG A 41 -15.62 6.87 3.16
CA ARG A 41 -14.21 7.13 3.48
C ARG A 41 -14.04 7.78 4.84
N GLU A 42 -12.98 7.41 5.54
CA GLU A 42 -12.61 7.94 6.85
C GLU A 42 -11.18 8.49 6.82
N SER A 43 -10.98 9.68 7.39
CA SER A 43 -9.63 10.24 7.59
C SER A 43 -9.07 9.72 8.91
N ILE A 44 -8.04 8.88 8.83
CA ILE A 44 -7.49 8.17 9.99
C ILE A 44 -6.50 9.06 10.75
N ALA A 45 -5.55 9.66 10.04
CA ALA A 45 -4.50 10.48 10.65
C ALA A 45 -3.86 11.44 9.63
N VAL A 46 -3.21 12.48 10.15
CA VAL A 46 -2.33 13.37 9.38
C VAL A 46 -0.89 13.10 9.80
N ILE A 47 -0.03 12.73 8.86
CA ILE A 47 1.39 12.49 9.10
C ILE A 47 2.21 13.79 8.92
N PRO A 48 3.37 13.95 9.60
CA PRO A 48 4.10 15.21 9.56
C PRO A 48 5.04 15.38 8.36
N PHE A 49 5.17 14.37 7.49
CA PHE A 49 6.10 14.33 6.36
C PHE A 49 5.40 13.80 5.08
N GLU A 50 6.02 14.00 3.92
CA GLU A 50 5.52 13.45 2.66
C GLU A 50 5.66 11.91 2.60
N PRO A 51 4.63 11.15 2.19
CA PRO A 51 4.70 9.71 2.11
C PRO A 51 5.55 9.26 0.91
N ARG A 52 6.24 8.14 1.10
CA ARG A 52 6.93 7.39 0.03
C ARG A 52 6.35 6.00 -0.13
N CYS A 53 5.95 5.37 0.98
CA CYS A 53 5.30 4.08 0.99
C CYS A 53 4.32 3.95 2.16
N LEU A 54 3.36 3.05 2.05
CA LEU A 54 2.36 2.69 3.04
C LEU A 54 2.16 1.18 3.03
N ALA A 55 2.00 0.61 4.22
CA ALA A 55 1.55 -0.76 4.43
C ALA A 55 0.54 -0.80 5.58
N ALA A 56 -0.48 -1.65 5.43
CA ALA A 56 -1.45 -1.92 6.48
C ALA A 56 -1.51 -3.43 6.74
N GLY A 57 -1.64 -3.81 8.00
CA GLY A 57 -1.70 -5.21 8.40
C GLY A 57 -1.69 -5.36 9.91
N TYR A 58 -2.30 -6.42 10.42
CA TYR A 58 -2.24 -6.80 11.84
C TYR A 58 -2.68 -5.70 12.83
N GLY A 59 -3.61 -4.82 12.42
CA GLY A 59 -4.08 -3.69 13.24
C GLY A 59 -3.20 -2.44 13.18
N TRP A 60 -2.23 -2.41 12.27
CA TRP A 60 -1.30 -1.29 12.09
C TRP A 60 -1.40 -0.71 10.68
N ILE A 61 -1.19 0.60 10.57
CA ILE A 61 -0.81 1.26 9.32
C ILE A 61 0.56 1.86 9.54
N ALA A 62 1.49 1.62 8.64
CA ALA A 62 2.80 2.23 8.64
C ALA A 62 3.05 3.01 7.35
N VAL A 63 3.71 4.15 7.47
CA VAL A 63 4.04 5.05 6.37
C VAL A 63 5.51 5.44 6.45
N GLY A 64 6.24 5.31 5.36
CA GLY A 64 7.64 5.73 5.23
C GLY A 64 7.76 7.11 4.56
N GLY A 65 8.75 7.88 4.97
CA GLY A 65 9.04 9.25 4.50
C GLY A 65 10.34 9.37 3.71
N PRO A 66 10.62 10.57 3.15
CA PRO A 66 11.77 10.84 2.30
C PRO A 66 13.08 11.04 3.07
N ASP A 67 13.03 11.50 4.31
CA ASP A 67 14.22 12.01 4.98
C ASP A 67 14.50 11.26 6.27
N ASN A 68 15.77 11.02 6.56
CA ASN A 68 16.26 10.51 7.86
C ASN A 68 15.55 9.23 8.36
N GLY A 69 15.11 8.36 7.45
CA GLY A 69 14.36 7.16 7.81
C GLY A 69 13.07 7.47 8.56
N GLU A 70 12.43 8.60 8.25
CA GLU A 70 11.15 8.99 8.84
C GLU A 70 10.11 7.92 8.59
N CYS A 71 9.43 7.51 9.66
CA CYS A 71 8.35 6.56 9.59
C CYS A 71 7.29 6.92 10.62
N ALA A 72 6.03 6.76 10.24
CA ALA A 72 4.88 6.93 11.09
C ALA A 72 4.11 5.61 11.13
N TYR A 73 3.68 5.17 12.31
CA TYR A 73 2.83 4.01 12.45
C TYR A 73 1.65 4.30 13.38
N ILE A 74 0.49 3.79 13.00
CA ILE A 74 -0.82 4.10 13.55
C ILE A 74 -1.45 2.79 13.98
N ARG A 75 -1.85 2.69 15.25
CA ARG A 75 -2.65 1.57 15.72
C ARG A 75 -4.11 1.81 15.42
N ILE A 76 -4.74 0.90 14.69
CA ILE A 76 -6.18 0.91 14.41
C ILE A 76 -6.87 0.04 15.46
N ASP A 77 -7.92 0.54 16.09
CA ASP A 77 -8.69 -0.22 17.08
C ASP A 77 -9.34 -1.46 16.43
N GLU A 78 -9.05 -2.65 16.98
CA GLU A 78 -9.56 -3.96 16.53
C GLU A 78 -11.10 -4.07 16.57
N ARG A 79 -11.81 -3.11 17.19
CA ARG A 79 -13.29 -3.09 17.23
C ARG A 79 -13.91 -2.92 15.84
N GLY A 80 -13.14 -2.41 14.86
CA GLY A 80 -13.55 -2.38 13.46
C GLY A 80 -13.28 -3.69 12.70
N LEU A 81 -12.50 -4.63 13.24
CA LEU A 81 -12.22 -5.93 12.60
C LEU A 81 -13.20 -7.04 13.01
N GLN A 82 -14.07 -6.80 14.00
CA GLN A 82 -15.15 -7.72 14.34
C GLN A 82 -16.40 -7.44 13.50
N VAL A 83 -16.43 -7.97 12.29
CA VAL A 83 -17.71 -8.36 11.68
C VAL A 83 -18.07 -9.72 12.27
N HIS A 84 -19.09 -9.73 13.14
CA HIS A 84 -19.74 -10.89 13.75
C HIS A 84 -18.81 -11.96 14.35
N ASP A 85 -18.56 -11.82 15.66
CA ASP A 85 -18.01 -12.87 16.50
C ASP A 85 -18.93 -14.11 16.48
N GLY A 86 -18.29 -15.26 16.29
CA GLY A 86 -18.92 -16.54 16.08
C GLY A 86 -18.10 -17.48 15.21
N THR A 87 -16.78 -17.60 15.45
CA THR A 87 -15.97 -18.85 15.46
C THR A 87 -14.48 -18.52 15.26
N SER A 88 -13.64 -19.09 16.13
CA SER A 88 -12.18 -19.18 16.16
C SER A 88 -11.44 -19.24 14.81
N PRO A 89 -10.12 -18.93 14.76
CA PRO A 89 -9.33 -18.90 13.51
C PRO A 89 -9.45 -20.22 12.73
N PRO A 90 -9.56 -20.18 11.39
CA PRO A 90 -9.76 -21.39 10.58
C PRO A 90 -8.52 -22.26 10.66
N ARG A 91 -8.66 -23.33 11.42
CA ARG A 91 -7.85 -24.54 11.36
C ARG A 91 -8.20 -25.25 10.04
N ALA A 92 -7.18 -25.87 9.43
CA ALA A 92 -7.29 -26.60 8.18
C ALA A 92 -8.52 -27.53 8.09
N ALA A 93 -9.16 -27.46 6.92
CA ALA A 93 -10.17 -28.35 6.36
C ALA A 93 -11.52 -28.44 7.09
N ASP A 94 -12.59 -28.02 6.41
CA ASP A 94 -13.64 -28.96 6.02
C ASP A 94 -14.37 -28.47 4.76
N VAL A 95 -14.52 -29.41 3.83
CA VAL A 95 -15.16 -29.31 2.51
C VAL A 95 -16.67 -29.52 2.70
N ASP A 96 -17.47 -28.90 1.84
CA ASP A 96 -18.94 -28.92 1.76
C ASP A 96 -19.70 -28.03 2.75
N SER A 97 -19.94 -26.79 2.32
CA SER A 97 -21.22 -26.10 2.56
C SER A 97 -21.50 -25.14 1.42
N ALA A 98 -21.98 -25.71 0.31
CA ALA A 98 -22.63 -24.94 -0.74
C ALA A 98 -23.98 -24.40 -0.23
N LEU A 99 -24.17 -23.08 -0.39
CA LEU A 99 -25.43 -22.32 -0.49
C LEU A 99 -26.54 -22.57 0.57
N PRO A 100 -26.97 -21.55 1.34
CA PRO A 100 -28.26 -21.56 1.99
C PRO A 100 -29.31 -20.81 1.14
N LEU A 101 -30.25 -21.56 0.58
CA LEU A 101 -31.57 -21.08 0.18
C LEU A 101 -32.39 -20.86 1.46
N ASP A 102 -32.82 -19.62 1.68
CA ASP A 102 -33.61 -19.17 2.82
C ASP A 102 -35.10 -19.47 2.59
N LEU A 103 -35.71 -20.30 3.45
CA LEU A 103 -37.15 -20.54 3.50
C LEU A 103 -37.62 -20.69 4.97
N GLU A 104 -38.36 -19.67 5.42
CA GLU A 104 -39.49 -19.68 6.37
C GLU A 104 -39.29 -19.31 7.89
N PRO A 105 -40.34 -18.72 8.53
CA PRO A 105 -40.26 -17.45 9.28
C PRO A 105 -40.45 -17.56 10.82
N PRO A 106 -40.45 -16.46 11.60
CA PRO A 106 -40.17 -16.50 13.04
C PRO A 106 -41.43 -16.66 13.91
N SER A 107 -41.33 -17.50 14.94
CA SER A 107 -42.29 -17.51 16.05
C SER A 107 -41.67 -16.82 17.28
N ARG A 108 -42.27 -15.67 17.62
CA ARG A 108 -42.06 -14.91 18.85
C ARG A 108 -42.47 -15.76 20.07
N LEU A 109 -41.81 -15.52 21.21
CA LEU A 109 -42.47 -15.19 22.50
C LEU A 109 -41.41 -14.67 23.50
N PRO A 110 -41.64 -13.53 24.18
CA PRO A 110 -40.80 -13.02 25.25
C PRO A 110 -41.30 -13.47 26.62
N SER A 111 -40.38 -13.62 27.59
CA SER A 111 -40.72 -13.78 29.01
C SER A 111 -40.07 -12.66 29.86
N PRO A 112 -40.69 -12.27 30.99
CA PRO A 112 -40.60 -10.91 31.53
C PRO A 112 -39.91 -10.81 32.91
N GLY A 113 -39.45 -9.59 33.23
CA GLY A 113 -39.06 -9.11 34.57
C GLY A 113 -37.57 -9.27 34.87
N THR A 114 -36.79 -8.22 35.15
CA THR A 114 -37.05 -7.11 36.09
C THR A 114 -36.31 -5.82 35.68
N SER A 115 -37.03 -4.70 35.76
CA SER A 115 -36.52 -3.32 35.93
C SER A 115 -35.94 -3.16 37.35
N GLU A 116 -35.09 -2.22 37.75
CA GLU A 116 -34.57 -0.98 37.16
C GLU A 116 -33.38 -0.56 38.04
N GLY A 117 -32.31 -0.07 37.42
CA GLY A 117 -31.15 0.51 38.10
C GLY A 117 -30.36 1.31 37.09
N ALA A 118 -30.80 2.54 36.84
CA ALA A 118 -30.29 3.42 35.82
C ALA A 118 -28.79 3.70 35.98
N SER A 119 -27.98 3.14 35.09
CA SER A 119 -26.67 3.67 34.73
C SER A 119 -26.71 4.01 33.24
N ALA A 120 -26.70 5.31 32.98
CA ALA A 120 -26.63 5.85 31.62
C ALA A 120 -25.46 5.19 30.85
N PRO A 121 -25.65 4.77 29.60
CA PRO A 121 -24.54 4.28 28.80
C PRO A 121 -23.60 5.46 28.58
N ARG A 122 -22.39 5.36 29.14
CA ARG A 122 -21.30 6.28 28.84
C ARG A 122 -21.07 6.23 27.33
N VAL A 123 -21.40 7.33 26.66
CA VAL A 123 -21.04 7.60 25.27
C VAL A 123 -19.54 7.31 25.14
N GLY A 124 -19.22 6.21 24.47
CA GLY A 124 -17.84 5.82 24.22
C GLY A 124 -17.25 6.82 23.25
N ARG A 125 -16.45 7.76 23.76
CA ARG A 125 -15.54 8.56 22.92
C ARG A 125 -14.75 7.59 22.06
N ARG A 126 -14.90 7.67 20.73
CA ARG A 126 -13.97 7.03 19.79
C ARG A 126 -12.57 7.51 20.16
N SER A 127 -11.69 6.59 20.56
CA SER A 127 -10.27 6.88 20.73
C SER A 127 -9.72 7.26 19.36
N LEU A 128 -9.16 8.46 19.23
CA LEU A 128 -8.40 8.81 18.04
C LEU A 128 -7.24 7.80 17.88
N PRO A 129 -6.95 7.32 16.66
CA PRO A 129 -5.85 6.40 16.42
C PRO A 129 -4.53 6.96 16.96
N GLU A 130 -3.76 6.12 17.65
CA GLU A 130 -2.48 6.53 18.22
C GLU A 130 -1.43 6.60 17.11
N LEU A 131 -1.05 7.82 16.71
CA LEU A 131 -0.01 8.11 15.73
C LEU A 131 1.36 8.22 16.42
N ILE A 132 2.28 7.34 16.06
CA ILE A 132 3.66 7.35 16.55
C ILE A 132 4.59 7.64 15.39
N VAL A 133 5.55 8.54 15.60
CA VAL A 133 6.55 8.94 14.60
C VAL A 133 7.94 8.59 15.12
N HIS A 134 8.71 7.90 14.27
CA HIS A 134 10.06 7.46 14.59
C HIS A 134 11.00 7.78 13.42
N LYS A 135 12.24 8.19 13.74
CA LYS A 135 13.31 8.41 12.76
C LYS A 135 14.33 7.30 12.90
N PHE A 136 14.41 6.42 11.89
CA PHE A 136 15.36 5.32 11.88
C PHE A 136 16.77 5.75 11.48
N GLY A 137 16.95 7.02 11.09
CA GLY A 137 18.21 7.54 10.56
C GLY A 137 18.35 7.24 9.07
N GLY A 138 19.45 7.69 8.49
CA GLY A 138 19.77 7.39 7.09
C GLY A 138 19.00 8.26 6.09
N SER A 139 18.39 7.61 5.10
CA SER A 139 17.83 8.23 3.89
C SER A 139 16.35 7.87 3.72
N ILE A 140 15.87 7.93 2.48
CA ILE A 140 14.51 7.62 2.03
C ILE A 140 14.12 6.20 2.45
N VAL A 141 12.92 6.06 3.03
CA VAL A 141 12.27 4.78 3.23
C VAL A 141 11.54 4.40 1.94
N ASN A 142 12.08 3.45 1.18
CA ASN A 142 11.51 3.00 -0.09
C ASN A 142 10.29 2.09 0.08
N SER A 143 10.34 1.23 1.10
CA SER A 143 9.25 0.32 1.41
C SER A 143 9.14 0.06 2.91
N VAL A 144 7.91 -0.23 3.32
CA VAL A 144 7.57 -0.73 4.64
C VAL A 144 6.68 -1.94 4.45
N THR A 145 6.92 -3.01 5.20
CA THR A 145 6.02 -4.17 5.30
C THR A 145 5.76 -4.52 6.77
N ILE A 146 4.61 -5.12 7.07
CA ILE A 146 4.20 -5.46 8.45
C ILE A 146 3.95 -6.97 8.52
N HIS A 147 4.47 -7.59 9.57
CA HIS A 147 4.45 -9.04 9.79
C HIS A 147 4.13 -9.35 11.25
N ARG A 148 3.57 -10.54 11.52
CA ARG A 148 3.28 -11.01 12.87
C ARG A 148 4.00 -12.31 13.15
N PHE A 149 4.96 -12.26 14.07
CA PHE A 149 5.64 -13.46 14.53
C PHE A 149 4.75 -14.27 15.49
N PRO A 150 4.76 -15.61 15.37
CA PRO A 150 3.77 -16.46 16.00
C PRO A 150 3.98 -16.64 17.52
N ASN A 151 2.87 -16.83 18.22
CA ASN A 151 2.82 -17.31 19.60
C ASN A 151 2.72 -18.84 19.57
N ASN A 152 3.82 -19.54 19.85
CA ASN A 152 3.90 -20.99 19.71
C ASN A 152 4.17 -21.73 21.05
N GLY A 153 3.84 -21.14 22.20
CA GLY A 153 3.79 -21.88 23.48
C GLY A 153 4.48 -21.22 24.68
N GLU A 154 3.97 -21.59 25.87
CA GLU A 154 4.29 -21.17 27.25
C GLU A 154 4.66 -19.69 27.46
N GLY A 155 3.62 -18.85 27.49
CA GLY A 155 3.68 -17.51 28.09
C GLY A 155 4.24 -16.41 27.20
N THR A 156 4.55 -16.69 25.93
CA THR A 156 4.94 -15.64 24.97
C THR A 156 3.73 -15.10 24.20
N SER A 157 3.71 -13.80 23.90
CA SER A 157 2.70 -13.19 23.04
C SER A 157 3.19 -13.12 21.58
N HIS A 158 2.26 -12.90 20.66
CA HIS A 158 2.61 -12.53 19.28
C HIS A 158 3.44 -11.25 19.29
N GLU A 159 4.25 -11.09 18.24
CA GLU A 159 5.04 -9.88 18.04
C GLU A 159 4.77 -9.30 16.66
N ASP A 160 4.20 -8.10 16.65
CA ASP A 160 4.04 -7.32 15.42
C ASP A 160 5.35 -6.61 15.10
N VAL A 161 5.81 -6.82 13.87
CA VAL A 161 7.10 -6.36 13.36
C VAL A 161 6.88 -5.61 12.06
N MET A 162 7.58 -4.49 11.93
CA MET A 162 7.69 -3.70 10.73
C MET A 162 9.08 -3.88 10.14
N VAL A 163 9.17 -4.05 8.81
CA VAL A 163 10.43 -4.14 8.08
C VAL A 163 10.53 -2.96 7.12
N LEU A 164 11.62 -2.20 7.21
CA LEU A 164 11.89 -1.03 6.37
C LEU A 164 13.04 -1.33 5.40
N SER A 165 12.88 -0.96 4.13
CA SER A 165 13.97 -0.90 3.15
C SER A 165 14.34 0.55 2.88
N ASN A 166 15.63 0.88 2.98
CA ASN A 166 16.10 2.26 2.94
C ASN A 166 17.24 2.45 1.92
N ASN A 167 17.32 3.67 1.37
CA ASN A 167 18.39 4.13 0.49
C ASN A 167 19.74 4.30 1.20
N ASP A 168 19.83 4.17 2.52
CA ASP A 168 21.09 4.12 3.26
C ASP A 168 21.75 2.73 3.27
N HIS A 169 21.31 1.85 2.36
CA HIS A 169 21.77 0.47 2.18
C HIS A 169 21.41 -0.45 3.35
N THR A 170 20.36 -0.11 4.10
CA THR A 170 19.90 -0.93 5.22
C THR A 170 18.52 -1.53 5.01
N VAL A 171 18.34 -2.70 5.61
CA VAL A 171 17.03 -3.23 5.98
C VAL A 171 16.91 -3.19 7.49
N THR A 172 15.93 -2.45 8.00
CA THR A 172 15.69 -2.34 9.45
C THR A 172 14.48 -3.17 9.84
N VAL A 173 14.64 -4.03 10.85
CA VAL A 173 13.55 -4.80 11.45
C VAL A 173 13.21 -4.17 12.80
N TYR A 174 11.97 -3.69 12.92
CA TYR A 174 11.48 -2.95 14.09
C TYR A 174 10.29 -3.65 14.72
N SER A 175 10.35 -3.93 16.01
CA SER A 175 9.21 -4.44 16.77
C SER A 175 8.26 -3.30 17.11
N LEU A 176 7.06 -3.33 16.51
CA LEU A 176 5.96 -2.42 16.88
C LEU A 176 5.47 -2.72 18.30
N THR A 177 5.54 -4.00 18.71
CA THR A 177 5.10 -4.42 20.05
C THR A 177 6.05 -3.94 21.16
N ARG A 178 7.36 -3.95 20.92
CA ARG A 178 8.38 -3.48 21.89
C ARG A 178 8.76 -2.02 21.71
N SER A 179 8.31 -1.38 20.63
CA SER A 179 8.84 -0.11 20.14
C SER A 179 10.37 -0.09 20.06
N LYS A 180 10.97 -1.17 19.51
CA LYS A 180 12.43 -1.37 19.52
C LYS A 180 12.94 -1.95 18.20
N VAL A 181 14.08 -1.44 17.73
CA VAL A 181 14.84 -2.04 16.62
C VAL A 181 15.36 -3.41 17.05
N LEU A 182 14.96 -4.46 16.33
CA LEU A 182 15.40 -5.83 16.54
C LEU A 182 16.70 -6.12 15.77
N LYS A 183 16.78 -5.65 14.52
CA LYS A 183 17.93 -5.91 13.65
C LYS A 183 18.10 -4.79 12.61
N ILE A 184 19.35 -4.55 12.23
CA ILE A 184 19.70 -3.76 11.04
C ILE A 184 20.59 -4.67 10.18
N LEU A 185 20.13 -4.99 8.97
CA LEU A 185 20.89 -5.75 7.97
C LEU A 185 21.55 -4.75 7.02
N GLN A 186 22.85 -4.92 6.78
CA GLN A 186 23.66 -4.03 5.95
C GLN A 186 23.85 -4.63 4.56
N HIS A 187 23.70 -3.81 3.53
CA HIS A 187 23.85 -4.18 2.13
C HIS A 187 24.84 -3.25 1.42
N THR A 188 25.20 -3.61 0.19
CA THR A 188 26.12 -2.84 -0.66
C THR A 188 25.43 -1.79 -1.53
N THR A 189 24.11 -1.87 -1.66
CA THR A 189 23.27 -1.03 -2.53
C THR A 189 22.04 -0.52 -1.80
N CYS A 190 21.39 0.50 -2.36
CA CYS A 190 20.10 0.99 -1.89
C CYS A 190 19.06 -0.13 -1.89
N MET A 191 18.30 -0.27 -0.81
CA MET A 191 17.32 -1.35 -0.66
C MET A 191 15.94 -0.87 -1.07
N ASN A 192 15.34 -1.54 -2.05
CA ASN A 192 14.08 -1.16 -2.68
C ASN A 192 12.89 -1.80 -1.98
N TYR A 193 12.98 -3.09 -1.68
CA TYR A 193 11.87 -3.83 -1.09
C TYR A 193 12.34 -4.99 -0.23
N THR A 194 11.59 -5.24 0.83
CA THR A 194 11.86 -6.36 1.74
C THR A 194 10.56 -6.85 2.35
N THR A 195 10.41 -8.17 2.41
CA THR A 195 9.25 -8.80 3.04
C THR A 195 9.64 -10.14 3.68
N ILE A 196 8.79 -10.63 4.56
CA ILE A 196 8.94 -11.90 5.26
C ILE A 196 7.94 -12.90 4.67
N SER A 197 8.35 -14.17 4.57
CA SER A 197 7.48 -15.26 4.15
C SER A 197 6.29 -15.43 5.10
N PRO A 198 5.10 -15.83 4.63
CA PRO A 198 3.93 -16.02 5.49
C PRO A 198 4.16 -16.93 6.70
N ASP A 199 5.01 -17.95 6.56
CA ASP A 199 5.42 -18.86 7.64
C ASP A 199 6.41 -18.24 8.65
N GLN A 200 6.84 -17.00 8.45
CA GLN A 200 7.70 -16.20 9.32
C GLN A 200 9.12 -16.74 9.52
N THR A 201 9.63 -17.52 8.56
CA THR A 201 10.93 -18.19 8.69
C THR A 201 12.00 -17.64 7.75
N ILE A 202 11.63 -16.90 6.70
CA ILE A 202 12.55 -16.31 5.73
C ILE A 202 12.22 -14.84 5.51
N LEU A 203 13.24 -13.99 5.51
CA LEU A 203 13.19 -12.63 5.02
C LEU A 203 13.89 -12.57 3.66
N ALA A 204 13.25 -11.95 2.68
CA ALA A 204 13.84 -11.70 1.37
C ALA A 204 13.96 -10.20 1.12
N ALA A 205 15.09 -9.76 0.56
CA ALA A 205 15.40 -8.36 0.31
C ALA A 205 16.00 -8.14 -1.08
N VAL A 206 15.61 -7.05 -1.73
CA VAL A 206 16.08 -6.63 -3.06
C VAL A 206 16.35 -5.12 -3.11
N GLY A 207 17.26 -4.72 -4.00
CA GLY A 207 17.74 -3.35 -4.11
C GLY A 207 18.13 -2.95 -5.52
N ASP A 208 18.99 -1.94 -5.62
CA ASP A 208 19.57 -1.41 -6.87
C ASP A 208 20.69 -2.32 -7.41
N GLU A 209 20.45 -3.63 -7.40
CA GLU A 209 21.28 -4.64 -8.06
C GLU A 209 20.43 -5.84 -8.51
N ASN A 210 21.02 -6.69 -9.33
CA ASN A 210 20.41 -7.93 -9.82
C ASN A 210 20.53 -9.09 -8.83
N LYS A 211 20.60 -8.80 -7.53
CA LYS A 211 20.72 -9.81 -6.48
C LYS A 211 19.54 -9.80 -5.53
N VAL A 212 19.25 -11.00 -5.03
CA VAL A 212 18.20 -11.27 -4.05
C VAL A 212 18.85 -11.88 -2.83
N TYR A 213 18.64 -11.25 -1.68
CA TYR A 213 19.18 -11.69 -0.40
C TYR A 213 18.11 -12.44 0.38
N PHE A 214 18.44 -13.64 0.84
CA PHE A 214 17.58 -14.44 1.71
C PHE A 214 18.22 -14.60 3.09
N TYR A 215 17.43 -14.36 4.13
CA TYR A 215 17.84 -14.52 5.51
C TYR A 215 16.89 -15.48 6.23
N ARG A 216 17.45 -16.40 7.01
CA ARG A 216 16.71 -17.24 7.94
C ARG A 216 16.36 -16.43 9.16
N ILE A 217 15.11 -16.52 9.59
CA ILE A 217 14.62 -15.97 10.85
C ILE A 217 14.61 -17.11 11.86
N LEU A 218 15.48 -17.01 12.85
CA LEU A 218 15.62 -17.98 13.92
C LEU A 218 15.06 -17.40 15.21
N ARG A 219 14.35 -18.22 15.97
CA ARG A 219 13.92 -17.85 17.32
C ARG A 219 15.06 -18.11 18.30
N ASP A 220 15.42 -17.10 19.09
CA ASP A 220 16.34 -17.21 20.21
C ASP A 220 15.55 -17.27 21.53
N TRP A 221 15.42 -18.49 22.08
CA TRP A 221 14.74 -18.72 23.35
C TRP A 221 15.52 -18.16 24.56
N GLY A 222 16.83 -17.94 24.43
CA GLY A 222 17.68 -17.37 25.46
C GLY A 222 17.47 -15.87 25.65
N SER A 223 17.11 -15.15 24.59
CA SER A 223 16.90 -13.70 24.58
C SER A 223 15.42 -13.31 24.62
N SER A 224 14.71 -13.71 25.68
CA SER A 224 13.32 -13.30 25.87
C SER A 224 13.22 -11.89 26.47
N ALA A 225 12.33 -11.04 25.95
CA ALA A 225 12.01 -9.73 26.56
C ALA A 225 10.62 -9.77 27.21
N SER A 226 10.34 -8.82 28.09
CA SER A 226 8.98 -8.59 28.61
C SER A 226 8.49 -7.22 28.14
N THR A 227 7.22 -7.12 27.77
CA THR A 227 6.56 -5.85 27.47
C THR A 227 6.19 -5.12 28.75
N GLU A 228 5.87 -3.84 28.65
CA GLU A 228 5.33 -3.05 29.79
C GLU A 228 4.03 -3.65 30.35
N ALA A 229 3.25 -4.32 29.49
CA ALA A 229 2.03 -5.05 29.85
C ALA A 229 2.31 -6.43 30.49
N GLY A 230 3.57 -6.80 30.69
CA GLY A 230 3.98 -8.06 31.32
C GLY A 230 3.93 -9.29 30.40
N SER A 231 3.64 -9.12 29.10
CA SER A 231 3.70 -10.22 28.14
C SER A 231 5.16 -10.54 27.78
N LYS A 232 5.51 -11.83 27.73
CA LYS A 232 6.84 -12.25 27.31
C LYS A 232 6.91 -12.29 25.79
N LEU A 233 8.03 -11.90 25.20
CA LEU A 233 8.29 -11.98 23.76
C LEU A 233 9.60 -12.73 23.53
N ALA A 234 9.65 -13.56 22.50
CA ALA A 234 10.83 -14.39 22.20
C ALA A 234 11.97 -13.59 21.56
N GLY A 235 13.22 -14.02 21.70
CA GLY A 235 14.31 -13.44 20.93
C GLY A 235 14.24 -13.85 19.47
N TRP A 236 14.88 -13.06 18.60
CA TRP A 236 14.93 -13.32 17.16
C TRP A 236 16.33 -13.04 16.64
N GLU A 237 16.80 -13.90 15.76
CA GLU A 237 18.08 -13.79 15.06
C GLU A 237 17.89 -13.93 13.55
N TRP A 238 18.79 -13.31 12.81
CA TRP A 238 18.78 -13.31 11.35
C TRP A 238 20.12 -13.79 10.84
N GLU A 239 20.09 -14.82 10.00
CA GLU A 239 21.26 -15.45 9.39
C GLU A 239 21.14 -15.38 7.87
N MET A 240 22.15 -14.89 7.17
CA MET A 240 22.15 -14.89 5.69
C MET A 240 22.20 -16.33 5.19
N LEU A 241 21.21 -16.72 4.40
CA LEU A 241 21.15 -18.04 3.76
C LEU A 241 21.87 -18.05 2.43
N GLN A 242 21.44 -17.15 1.55
CA GLN A 242 21.90 -17.13 0.17
C GLN A 242 21.76 -15.73 -0.41
N CYS A 243 22.65 -15.42 -1.34
CA CYS A 243 22.58 -14.26 -2.21
C CYS A 243 22.55 -14.78 -3.65
N ILE A 244 21.42 -14.64 -4.32
CA ILE A 244 21.21 -15.17 -5.67
C ILE A 244 21.30 -14.03 -6.66
N GLU A 245 22.18 -14.15 -7.63
CA GLU A 245 22.20 -13.27 -8.79
C GLU A 245 21.18 -13.75 -9.83
N ILE A 246 20.31 -12.86 -10.29
CA ILE A 246 19.29 -13.15 -11.28
C ILE A 246 19.62 -12.48 -12.62
N GLU A 247 19.33 -13.17 -13.71
CA GLU A 247 19.53 -12.65 -15.05
C GLU A 247 18.39 -11.68 -15.41
N ILE A 248 18.63 -10.37 -15.35
CA ILE A 248 17.61 -9.35 -15.62
C ILE A 248 17.99 -8.44 -16.79
N GLY A 249 18.87 -8.92 -17.67
CA GLY A 249 19.38 -8.20 -18.83
C GLY A 249 20.75 -7.56 -18.58
N THR A 250 21.38 -7.11 -19.66
CA THR A 250 22.79 -6.64 -19.66
C THR A 250 22.93 -5.12 -19.62
N ARG A 251 21.81 -4.38 -19.65
CA ARG A 251 21.83 -2.92 -19.58
C ARG A 251 22.10 -2.50 -18.13
N PRO A 252 23.15 -1.70 -17.87
CA PRO A 252 23.49 -1.28 -16.50
C PRO A 252 22.32 -0.61 -15.78
N ASP A 253 21.56 0.22 -16.49
CA ASP A 253 20.42 0.97 -15.94
C ASP A 253 19.22 0.07 -15.57
N ASP A 254 19.19 -1.18 -16.05
CA ASP A 254 18.09 -2.11 -15.85
C ASP A 254 18.37 -3.16 -14.74
N ALA A 255 19.57 -3.12 -14.16
CA ALA A 255 20.05 -4.11 -13.21
C ALA A 255 19.50 -3.91 -11.78
N CYS A 256 18.22 -3.56 -11.62
CA CYS A 256 17.58 -3.32 -10.32
C CYS A 256 16.39 -4.26 -10.10
N CYS A 257 16.20 -4.65 -8.84
CA CYS A 257 15.06 -5.44 -8.40
C CYS A 257 14.16 -4.59 -7.51
N PHE A 258 12.84 -4.67 -7.74
CA PHE A 258 11.90 -3.72 -7.15
C PHE A 258 10.87 -4.34 -6.21
N THR A 259 10.45 -5.58 -6.41
CA THR A 259 9.34 -6.13 -5.63
C THR A 259 9.52 -7.61 -5.41
N ILE A 260 9.02 -8.07 -4.27
CA ILE A 260 9.06 -9.45 -3.82
C ILE A 260 7.64 -9.86 -3.43
N ALA A 261 7.23 -11.06 -3.82
CA ALA A 261 5.99 -11.67 -3.35
C ALA A 261 6.24 -13.12 -2.97
N PHE A 262 5.85 -13.53 -1.76
CA PHE A 262 5.80 -14.93 -1.38
C PHE A 262 4.42 -15.51 -1.69
N SER A 263 4.36 -16.79 -2.07
CA SER A 263 3.10 -17.52 -2.12
C SER A 263 2.52 -17.67 -0.70
N PRO A 264 1.19 -17.79 -0.52
CA PRO A 264 0.59 -18.00 0.80
C PRO A 264 1.17 -19.22 1.54
N SER A 265 1.52 -20.27 0.79
CA SER A 265 2.17 -21.48 1.30
C SER A 265 3.66 -21.32 1.65
N SER A 266 4.28 -20.17 1.38
CA SER A 266 5.71 -19.90 1.57
C SER A 266 6.67 -20.80 0.77
N HIS A 267 6.18 -21.53 -0.24
CA HIS A 267 7.00 -22.38 -1.11
C HIS A 267 7.59 -21.64 -2.32
N LEU A 268 6.94 -20.58 -2.80
CA LEU A 268 7.41 -19.80 -3.93
C LEU A 268 7.73 -18.37 -3.51
N CYS A 269 8.76 -17.80 -4.11
CA CYS A 269 9.11 -16.40 -4.00
C CYS A 269 9.29 -15.81 -5.41
N ALA A 270 8.46 -14.84 -5.77
CA ALA A 270 8.55 -14.13 -7.04
C ALA A 270 9.27 -12.79 -6.85
N ILE A 271 10.19 -12.48 -7.76
CA ILE A 271 10.99 -11.26 -7.81
C ILE A 271 10.71 -10.51 -9.10
N GLY A 272 10.37 -9.23 -9.01
CA GLY A 272 10.11 -8.35 -10.15
C GLY A 272 11.25 -7.34 -10.34
N SER A 273 11.72 -7.20 -11.58
CA SER A 273 12.84 -6.32 -11.92
C SER A 273 12.42 -5.03 -12.63
N GLN A 274 13.37 -4.09 -12.73
CA GLN A 274 13.28 -2.89 -13.55
C GLN A 274 13.15 -3.19 -15.04
N SER A 275 13.87 -4.18 -15.56
CA SER A 275 13.76 -4.64 -16.94
C SER A 275 12.45 -5.36 -17.26
N GLY A 276 11.54 -5.52 -16.30
CA GLY A 276 10.29 -6.24 -16.50
C GLY A 276 10.45 -7.75 -16.55
N VAL A 277 11.52 -8.29 -15.96
CA VAL A 277 11.74 -9.72 -15.76
C VAL A 277 11.08 -10.11 -14.44
N ILE A 278 10.37 -11.23 -14.45
CA ILE A 278 9.82 -11.87 -13.26
C ILE A 278 10.52 -13.21 -13.09
N THR A 279 11.18 -13.38 -11.95
CA THR A 279 11.89 -14.60 -11.57
C THR A 279 11.16 -15.26 -10.41
N VAL A 280 10.83 -16.54 -10.54
CA VAL A 280 10.17 -17.34 -9.50
C VAL A 280 11.17 -18.34 -8.93
N ILE A 281 11.29 -18.34 -7.62
CA ILE A 281 12.28 -19.09 -6.84
C ILE A 281 11.56 -20.11 -5.96
N ASP A 282 12.11 -21.33 -5.90
CA ASP A 282 11.75 -22.35 -4.93
C ASP A 282 12.38 -22.02 -3.58
N VAL A 283 11.53 -21.71 -2.61
CA VAL A 283 11.96 -21.32 -1.26
C VAL A 283 12.51 -22.53 -0.49
N GLU A 284 12.08 -23.75 -0.80
CA GLU A 284 12.55 -24.95 -0.12
C GLU A 284 14.02 -25.24 -0.46
N VAL A 285 14.44 -25.03 -1.71
CA VAL A 285 15.85 -25.14 -2.11
C VAL A 285 16.72 -24.16 -1.30
N ILE A 286 16.26 -22.92 -1.10
CA ILE A 286 16.95 -21.91 -0.27
C ILE A 286 17.12 -22.40 1.18
N ARG A 287 16.11 -23.08 1.73
CA ARG A 287 16.14 -23.59 3.12
C ARG A 287 17.16 -24.70 3.30
N GLN A 288 17.37 -25.53 2.27
CA GLN A 288 18.21 -26.72 2.34
C GLN A 288 19.70 -26.38 2.17
N THR A 289 20.03 -25.24 1.56
CA THR A 289 21.43 -24.78 1.37
C THR A 289 22.18 -24.54 2.70
N SER A 290 21.50 -24.47 3.83
CA SER A 290 22.11 -24.24 5.17
C SER A 290 22.86 -25.43 5.78
N GLY A 291 23.21 -26.44 5.00
CA GLY A 291 23.82 -27.69 5.50
C GLY A 291 25.29 -27.94 5.11
N GLY A 292 25.96 -27.02 4.41
CA GLY A 292 27.34 -27.24 3.93
C GLY A 292 27.47 -28.29 2.82
N PHE A 293 26.36 -28.84 2.34
CA PHE A 293 26.29 -29.58 1.09
C PHE A 293 25.89 -28.59 0.00
N GLU A 294 26.82 -28.33 -0.93
CA GLU A 294 26.49 -27.62 -2.17
C GLU A 294 25.43 -28.45 -2.89
N SER A 295 24.20 -27.96 -2.90
CA SER A 295 23.18 -28.46 -3.82
C SER A 295 23.49 -27.86 -5.19
N ASP A 296 23.70 -28.71 -6.19
CA ASP A 296 23.79 -28.29 -7.60
C ASP A 296 22.44 -27.77 -8.14
N GLU A 297 21.36 -27.88 -7.34
CA GLU A 297 20.02 -27.47 -7.74
C GLU A 297 19.88 -25.94 -7.71
N THR A 298 19.59 -25.36 -8.88
CA THR A 298 19.28 -23.94 -8.97
C THR A 298 17.93 -23.67 -8.29
N PRO A 299 17.86 -22.69 -7.38
CA PRO A 299 16.60 -22.33 -6.73
C PRO A 299 15.66 -21.57 -7.68
N ILE A 300 16.13 -21.12 -8.85
CA ILE A 300 15.30 -20.43 -9.84
C ILE A 300 14.50 -21.47 -10.63
N LEU A 301 13.17 -21.47 -10.44
CA LEU A 301 12.25 -22.37 -11.13
C LEU A 301 11.83 -21.84 -12.49
N TYR A 302 11.44 -20.57 -12.54
CA TYR A 302 10.90 -19.94 -13.74
C TYR A 302 11.41 -18.52 -13.88
N GLN A 303 11.60 -18.11 -15.13
CA GLN A 303 11.83 -16.73 -15.47
C GLN A 303 11.02 -16.38 -16.70
N PHE A 304 10.27 -15.28 -16.64
CA PHE A 304 9.47 -14.82 -17.75
C PHE A 304 9.39 -13.29 -17.81
N LEU A 305 9.08 -12.79 -18.99
CA LEU A 305 8.99 -11.36 -19.24
C LEU A 305 7.56 -10.85 -19.01
N ALA A 306 7.45 -9.68 -18.41
CA ALA A 306 6.29 -8.81 -18.48
C ALA A 306 6.09 -8.29 -19.92
N SER A 307 4.96 -7.64 -20.18
CA SER A 307 4.54 -7.31 -21.55
C SER A 307 5.37 -6.24 -22.25
N ARG A 308 6.15 -5.46 -21.49
CA ARG A 308 7.01 -4.36 -21.97
C ARG A 308 8.44 -4.48 -21.44
N SER A 309 8.97 -5.70 -21.33
CA SER A 309 10.33 -5.88 -20.84
C SER A 309 11.34 -5.03 -21.63
N CYS A 310 12.26 -4.38 -20.91
CA CYS A 310 13.28 -3.45 -21.42
C CYS A 310 12.72 -2.25 -22.22
N GLN A 311 11.42 -1.95 -22.06
CA GLN A 311 10.75 -0.78 -22.61
C GLN A 311 10.23 0.13 -21.50
N GLU A 312 9.98 1.38 -21.86
CA GLU A 312 9.43 2.37 -20.92
C GLU A 312 8.10 1.88 -20.32
N GLY A 313 8.01 1.97 -18.99
CA GLY A 313 6.85 1.49 -18.25
C GLY A 313 6.80 -0.01 -18.01
N GLY A 314 7.75 -0.81 -18.51
CA GLY A 314 7.75 -2.26 -18.34
C GLY A 314 8.26 -2.80 -17.02
N ALA A 315 8.84 -1.93 -16.17
CA ALA A 315 9.30 -2.30 -14.84
C ALA A 315 8.18 -2.93 -14.01
N VAL A 316 8.45 -4.06 -13.36
CA VAL A 316 7.50 -4.71 -12.46
C VAL A 316 7.58 -4.02 -11.11
N ARG A 317 6.53 -3.29 -10.74
CA ARG A 317 6.52 -2.39 -9.57
C ARG A 317 5.83 -2.98 -8.34
N CYS A 318 4.93 -3.93 -8.54
CA CYS A 318 4.20 -4.59 -7.46
C CYS A 318 3.79 -5.99 -7.91
N MET A 319 3.82 -6.96 -7.01
CA MET A 319 3.34 -8.31 -7.24
C MET A 319 2.63 -8.87 -6.02
N THR A 320 1.68 -9.76 -6.23
CA THR A 320 1.08 -10.56 -5.16
C THR A 320 0.64 -11.90 -5.69
N PHE A 321 0.79 -12.94 -4.87
CA PHE A 321 0.08 -14.19 -5.10
C PHE A 321 -1.36 -14.03 -4.58
N SER A 322 -2.30 -14.69 -5.25
CA SER A 322 -3.66 -14.80 -4.75
C SER A 322 -3.72 -15.68 -3.50
N PRO A 323 -4.69 -15.48 -2.61
CA PRO A 323 -5.00 -16.48 -1.59
C PRO A 323 -5.43 -17.80 -2.24
N GLU A 324 -5.37 -18.87 -1.45
CA GLU A 324 -5.97 -20.15 -1.84
C GLU A 324 -7.48 -19.97 -2.14
N PRO A 325 -8.06 -20.72 -3.08
CA PRO A 325 -7.45 -21.78 -3.91
C PRO A 325 -7.12 -21.32 -5.35
N TRP A 326 -6.97 -20.01 -5.59
CA TRP A 326 -6.95 -19.47 -6.95
C TRP A 326 -5.64 -19.73 -7.70
N ASP A 327 -4.52 -19.84 -6.96
CA ASP A 327 -3.18 -20.11 -7.48
C ASP A 327 -2.78 -19.21 -8.66
N LEU A 328 -2.92 -17.89 -8.46
CA LEU A 328 -2.56 -16.86 -9.42
C LEU A 328 -1.40 -16.01 -8.90
N LEU A 329 -0.55 -15.57 -9.80
CA LEU A 329 0.40 -14.48 -9.57
C LEU A 329 -0.07 -13.26 -10.36
N VAL A 330 -0.30 -12.15 -9.66
CA VAL A 330 -0.67 -10.87 -10.27
C VAL A 330 0.50 -9.91 -10.16
N TRP A 331 0.78 -9.17 -11.23
CA TRP A 331 1.80 -8.12 -11.23
C TRP A 331 1.31 -6.83 -11.87
N LEU A 332 1.88 -5.71 -11.44
CA LEU A 332 1.68 -4.39 -12.02
C LEU A 332 2.98 -3.92 -12.66
N GLU A 333 2.86 -3.46 -13.91
CA GLU A 333 3.95 -2.75 -14.58
C GLU A 333 3.96 -1.27 -14.16
N GLY A 334 4.98 -0.52 -14.59
CA GLY A 334 5.19 0.88 -14.21
C GLY A 334 3.98 1.80 -14.42
N HIS A 335 3.15 1.53 -15.42
CA HIS A 335 1.88 2.22 -15.64
C HIS A 335 0.97 1.47 -16.63
N GLY A 336 -0.35 1.55 -16.48
CA GLY A 336 -1.33 1.18 -17.52
C GLY A 336 -1.45 -0.31 -17.88
N ARG A 337 -0.70 -1.21 -17.23
CA ARG A 337 -0.77 -2.66 -17.48
C ARG A 337 -0.63 -3.47 -16.21
N ALA A 338 -1.44 -4.52 -16.11
CA ALA A 338 -1.35 -5.54 -15.08
C ALA A 338 -1.34 -6.91 -15.75
N GLY A 339 -0.60 -7.87 -15.20
CA GLY A 339 -0.62 -9.23 -15.69
C GLY A 339 -1.08 -10.21 -14.64
N ILE A 340 -1.63 -11.33 -15.09
CA ILE A 340 -2.09 -12.44 -14.28
C ILE A 340 -1.48 -13.71 -14.86
N ALA A 341 -0.81 -14.51 -14.05
CA ALA A 341 -0.25 -15.81 -14.42
C ALA A 341 -0.91 -16.92 -13.63
N ASP A 342 -1.25 -18.02 -14.30
CA ASP A 342 -1.71 -19.24 -13.64
C ASP A 342 -0.51 -20.04 -13.11
N VAL A 343 -0.41 -20.14 -11.78
CA VAL A 343 0.71 -20.83 -11.11
C VAL A 343 0.64 -22.34 -11.37
N ARG A 344 -0.56 -22.92 -11.47
CA ARG A 344 -0.79 -24.35 -11.71
C ARG A 344 -0.34 -24.78 -13.10
N GLN A 345 -0.27 -23.83 -14.03
CA GLN A 345 0.25 -24.03 -15.37
C GLN A 345 1.67 -23.48 -15.52
N PHE A 346 2.44 -23.48 -14.42
CA PHE A 346 3.86 -23.08 -14.41
C PHE A 346 4.10 -21.71 -15.02
N PHE A 347 3.18 -20.77 -14.77
CA PHE A 347 3.24 -19.38 -15.27
C PHE A 347 3.18 -19.25 -16.80
N VAL A 348 2.96 -20.35 -17.54
CA VAL A 348 2.92 -20.33 -19.01
C VAL A 348 1.68 -19.57 -19.49
N ARG A 349 0.52 -19.88 -18.91
CA ARG A 349 -0.73 -19.20 -19.23
C ARG A 349 -0.81 -17.88 -18.49
N ARG A 350 -0.79 -16.80 -19.27
CA ARG A 350 -0.82 -15.42 -18.78
C ARG A 350 -1.90 -14.61 -19.48
N GLN A 351 -2.56 -13.75 -18.72
CA GLN A 351 -3.47 -12.73 -19.22
C GLN A 351 -2.88 -11.35 -18.93
N LEU A 352 -3.04 -10.43 -19.88
CA LEU A 352 -2.67 -9.03 -19.72
C LEU A 352 -3.95 -8.20 -19.64
N LEU A 353 -4.01 -7.34 -18.63
CA LEU A 353 -5.04 -6.32 -18.44
C LEU A 353 -4.46 -4.95 -18.83
N HIS A 354 -5.22 -4.21 -19.61
CA HIS A 354 -4.89 -2.83 -19.99
C HIS A 354 -5.73 -1.89 -19.12
N LEU A 355 -5.05 -1.07 -18.31
CA LEU A 355 -5.69 -0.10 -17.45
C LEU A 355 -5.70 1.24 -18.18
N ASN A 356 -6.86 1.64 -18.67
CA ASN A 356 -7.05 2.91 -19.38
C ASN A 356 -7.93 3.85 -18.55
N LEU A 357 -7.40 5.02 -18.20
CA LEU A 357 -8.16 6.05 -17.48
C LEU A 357 -9.26 6.67 -18.36
N ASP A 358 -9.10 6.61 -19.68
CA ASP A 358 -10.08 7.10 -20.65
C ASP A 358 -11.08 6.02 -21.09
N ASP A 359 -11.11 4.86 -20.41
CA ASP A 359 -12.06 3.81 -20.74
C ASP A 359 -13.50 4.31 -20.47
N PRO A 360 -14.40 4.34 -21.48
CA PRO A 360 -15.77 4.78 -21.28
C PRO A 360 -16.56 3.88 -20.31
N GLN A 361 -16.09 2.67 -20.03
CA GLN A 361 -16.68 1.76 -19.04
C GLN A 361 -16.13 1.98 -17.63
N LEU A 362 -15.12 2.85 -17.45
CA LEU A 362 -14.58 3.19 -16.14
C LEU A 362 -15.64 3.91 -15.31
N GLN A 363 -15.96 3.35 -14.14
CA GLN A 363 -16.93 3.94 -13.22
C GLN A 363 -16.20 4.64 -12.08
N GLY A 364 -16.46 5.93 -11.90
CA GLY A 364 -16.04 6.65 -10.71
C GLY A 364 -16.92 6.25 -9.52
N ALA A 365 -16.30 5.83 -8.41
CA ALA A 365 -17.00 5.63 -7.15
C ALA A 365 -17.06 6.94 -6.36
N HIS A 366 -18.26 7.41 -6.03
CA HIS A 366 -18.41 8.52 -5.08
C HIS A 366 -18.35 7.97 -3.66
N LEU A 367 -17.46 8.52 -2.83
CA LEU A 367 -17.24 8.07 -1.46
C LEU A 367 -17.68 9.13 -0.47
N GLU A 368 -18.73 8.83 0.29
CA GLU A 368 -19.23 9.73 1.33
C GLU A 368 -18.25 9.76 2.51
N PRO A 369 -17.93 10.93 3.07
CA PRO A 369 -17.21 10.98 4.35
C PRO A 369 -18.00 10.24 5.42
N LEU A 370 -17.33 9.37 6.18
CA LEU A 370 -17.89 8.79 7.38
C LEU A 370 -18.04 9.92 8.40
N GLY A 371 -19.24 10.52 8.49
CA GLY A 371 -19.55 11.55 9.47
C GLY A 371 -19.67 10.97 10.87
N ASP A 372 -19.26 11.75 11.88
CA ASP A 372 -19.73 11.52 13.24
C ASP A 372 -21.21 11.95 13.28
N GLU A 373 -22.14 10.99 13.16
CA GLU A 373 -23.59 11.23 13.28
C GLU A 373 -24.03 11.63 14.71
N SER A 374 -23.18 12.31 15.48
CA SER A 374 -23.45 12.68 16.88
C SER A 374 -23.60 14.17 17.16
N ASP A 375 -23.57 15.05 16.15
CA ASP A 375 -23.76 16.50 16.35
C ASP A 375 -24.89 17.12 15.50
N GLU A 376 -25.86 16.32 15.03
CA GLU A 376 -27.11 16.82 14.43
C GLU A 376 -28.32 16.67 15.37
N GLN A 377 -28.16 17.08 16.63
CA GLN A 377 -29.29 17.40 17.50
C GLN A 377 -29.31 18.90 17.80
N SER A 378 -30.06 19.62 16.95
CA SER A 378 -30.76 20.89 17.22
C SER A 378 -30.29 21.66 18.46
N MET A 379 -29.35 22.58 18.27
CA MET A 379 -29.29 23.76 19.11
C MET A 379 -30.29 24.76 18.54
N ASP A 380 -31.44 24.89 19.19
CA ASP A 380 -32.37 25.99 18.97
C ASP A 380 -31.64 27.32 19.22
N ASP A 381 -31.71 28.21 18.23
CA ASP A 381 -31.25 29.60 18.30
C ASP A 381 -32.14 30.41 19.27
N ASP A 382 -31.90 30.32 20.58
CA ASP A 382 -32.27 31.39 21.52
C ASP A 382 -31.64 31.19 22.92
N ASP A 383 -30.36 31.55 23.11
CA ASP A 383 -29.92 32.16 24.38
C ASP A 383 -28.52 32.81 24.25
N LEU A 384 -28.50 34.01 23.64
CA LEU A 384 -27.36 34.91 23.70
C LEU A 384 -27.40 35.67 25.04
N SER A 385 -26.66 35.23 26.06
CA SER A 385 -25.84 36.13 26.91
C SER A 385 -25.15 35.43 28.11
N VAL A 386 -23.92 35.92 28.37
CA VAL A 386 -23.12 35.83 29.61
C VAL A 386 -22.26 34.57 29.80
N LEU A 387 -20.98 34.68 29.41
CA LEU A 387 -19.87 33.91 30.01
C LEU A 387 -18.88 34.88 30.68
N PRO A 388 -18.40 34.62 31.91
CA PRO A 388 -17.41 35.45 32.59
C PRO A 388 -15.97 35.09 32.13
N PRO A 389 -14.99 36.01 32.28
CA PRO A 389 -13.65 35.82 31.74
C PRO A 389 -12.81 34.79 32.53
N PRO A 390 -11.79 34.18 31.89
CA PRO A 390 -10.97 33.13 32.50
C PRO A 390 -9.92 33.67 33.50
N PRO A 391 -9.44 32.83 34.45
CA PRO A 391 -8.45 33.23 35.45
C PRO A 391 -7.02 33.29 34.88
N PRO A 392 -6.08 34.02 35.52
CA PRO A 392 -4.78 34.32 34.95
C PRO A 392 -3.81 33.14 35.01
N ARG A 393 -3.05 32.93 33.92
CA ARG A 393 -1.94 31.97 33.82
C ARG A 393 -0.69 32.49 34.55
N LEU A 394 -0.02 31.59 35.28
CA LEU A 394 1.27 31.83 35.93
C LEU A 394 2.34 32.24 34.91
N ARG A 395 3.10 33.27 35.29
CA ARG A 395 4.25 33.82 34.55
C ARG A 395 5.49 32.94 34.73
N ILE A 396 6.17 32.63 33.63
CA ILE A 396 7.61 32.40 33.61
C ILE A 396 8.19 33.34 32.55
N ASN A 397 9.11 34.19 33.00
CA ASN A 397 9.76 35.27 32.24
C ASN A 397 10.82 34.75 31.26
N GLY A 398 11.03 35.45 30.15
CA GLY A 398 12.21 35.31 29.30
C GLY A 398 12.08 35.93 27.90
N ASP A 399 12.05 37.28 27.85
CA ASP A 399 12.45 38.21 26.77
C ASP A 399 12.26 37.86 25.27
N GLU A 400 11.27 38.51 24.64
CA GLU A 400 11.17 38.82 23.20
C GLU A 400 11.87 40.15 22.84
N PRO A 401 12.07 40.43 21.53
CA PRO A 401 11.55 41.69 21.02
C PRO A 401 10.59 41.51 19.82
N ALA A 402 9.36 41.98 20.05
CA ALA A 402 8.35 42.59 19.16
C ALA A 402 8.24 42.14 17.68
N ILE A 403 7.14 41.46 17.37
CA ILE A 403 6.52 41.38 16.03
C ILE A 403 5.17 42.12 16.06
N GLU A 404 4.96 42.97 15.05
CA GLU A 404 3.70 43.64 14.74
C GLU A 404 2.57 42.62 14.48
N GLN A 405 1.42 42.85 15.11
CA GLN A 405 0.22 42.03 14.94
C GLN A 405 -0.48 42.36 13.61
N GLY A 406 -0.68 41.35 12.77
CA GLY A 406 -1.75 41.37 11.76
C GLY A 406 -1.52 40.50 10.53
N ALA A 407 -1.82 39.20 10.59
CA ALA A 407 -2.19 38.36 9.43
C ALA A 407 -2.54 36.90 9.84
N GLY A 408 -3.61 36.70 10.61
CA GLY A 408 -3.99 35.35 11.09
C GLY A 408 -4.73 34.44 10.09
N GLU A 409 -5.22 34.98 8.97
CA GLU A 409 -6.05 34.22 8.02
C GLU A 409 -5.44 34.13 6.60
N SER A 410 -4.59 35.09 6.22
CA SER A 410 -3.97 35.10 4.88
C SER A 410 -2.86 34.05 4.70
N GLU A 411 -2.16 33.66 5.78
CA GLU A 411 -1.05 32.70 5.71
C GLU A 411 -1.51 31.25 5.54
N ARG A 412 -2.69 30.88 6.09
CA ARG A 412 -3.27 29.56 5.86
C ARG A 412 -3.78 29.37 4.42
N SER A 413 -4.25 30.45 3.79
CA SER A 413 -4.67 30.43 2.39
C SER A 413 -3.47 30.35 1.44
N SER A 414 -2.41 31.11 1.72
CA SER A 414 -1.19 31.10 0.90
C SER A 414 -0.41 29.79 1.02
N LEU A 415 -0.37 29.15 2.20
CA LEU A 415 0.20 27.81 2.35
C LEU A 415 -0.58 26.75 1.56
N ARG A 416 -1.91 26.90 1.44
CA ARG A 416 -2.77 26.03 0.65
C ARG A 416 -2.60 26.24 -0.86
N GLU A 417 -2.43 27.48 -1.30
CA GLU A 417 -2.17 27.81 -2.72
C GLU A 417 -0.75 27.42 -3.16
N ASN A 418 0.25 27.54 -2.27
CA ASN A 418 1.61 27.08 -2.55
C ASN A 418 1.72 25.54 -2.61
N LEU A 419 0.94 24.80 -1.80
CA LEU A 419 0.90 23.32 -1.85
C LEU A 419 0.31 22.77 -3.16
N ILE A 420 -0.58 23.52 -3.82
CA ILE A 420 -1.14 23.16 -5.13
C ILE A 420 -0.10 23.33 -6.26
N GLN A 421 0.91 24.18 -6.06
CA GLN A 421 1.97 24.42 -7.05
C GLN A 421 3.03 23.31 -7.08
N ASP A 422 3.22 22.55 -5.98
CA ASP A 422 4.25 21.50 -5.85
C ASP A 422 3.76 20.08 -6.19
N LEU A 423 2.53 19.91 -6.66
CA LEU A 423 1.98 18.60 -7.04
C LEU A 423 2.58 18.09 -8.35
N THR A 424 3.02 16.82 -8.37
CA THR A 424 3.20 16.13 -9.67
C THR A 424 1.85 15.97 -10.37
N GLU A 425 1.83 15.90 -11.70
CA GLU A 425 0.59 15.79 -12.49
C GLU A 425 -0.30 14.61 -12.03
N ARG A 426 0.33 13.49 -11.63
CA ARG A 426 -0.36 12.33 -11.07
C ARG A 426 -1.01 12.60 -9.70
N GLU A 427 -0.32 13.31 -8.81
CA GLU A 427 -0.83 13.65 -7.47
C GLU A 427 -1.98 14.67 -7.58
N ARG A 428 -1.87 15.62 -8.52
CA ARG A 428 -2.96 16.55 -8.84
C ARG A 428 -4.23 15.84 -9.30
N ILE A 429 -4.11 14.84 -10.18
CA ILE A 429 -5.27 14.07 -10.66
C ILE A 429 -5.93 13.29 -9.50
N ILE A 430 -5.14 12.68 -8.62
CA ILE A 430 -5.66 11.98 -7.44
C ILE A 430 -6.37 12.97 -6.50
N MET A 431 -5.77 14.13 -6.26
CA MET A 431 -6.32 15.14 -5.38
C MET A 431 -7.57 15.81 -5.96
N ASP A 432 -7.60 16.12 -7.25
CA ASP A 432 -8.78 16.65 -7.94
C ASP A 432 -9.93 15.64 -7.91
N PHE A 433 -9.65 14.34 -8.08
CA PHE A 433 -10.65 13.29 -7.92
C PHE A 433 -11.21 13.23 -6.49
N LEU A 434 -10.35 13.29 -5.46
CA LEU A 434 -10.77 13.26 -4.06
C LEU A 434 -11.46 14.56 -3.58
N ASN A 435 -11.10 15.71 -4.16
CA ASN A 435 -11.65 17.02 -3.85
C ASN A 435 -12.95 17.33 -4.59
N THR A 436 -13.16 16.83 -5.82
CA THR A 436 -14.44 16.98 -6.51
C THR A 436 -15.59 16.34 -5.71
N ALA A 437 -15.28 15.29 -4.94
CA ALA A 437 -16.21 14.67 -3.99
C ALA A 437 -16.49 15.49 -2.70
N ARG A 438 -15.79 16.62 -2.46
CA ARG A 438 -16.02 17.52 -1.32
C ARG A 438 -16.97 18.70 -1.64
N TRP A 439 -17.31 18.94 -2.91
CA TRP A 439 -17.96 20.19 -3.33
C TRP A 439 -19.42 20.05 -3.81
N THR A 440 -20.03 18.86 -3.70
CA THR A 440 -21.45 18.66 -4.05
C THR A 440 -22.43 18.89 -2.90
N THR A 441 -21.98 19.42 -1.75
CA THR A 441 -22.84 19.75 -0.60
C THR A 441 -22.75 21.22 -0.22
N ARG A 442 -23.23 22.11 -1.09
CA ARG A 442 -23.81 23.41 -0.69
C ARG A 442 -25.02 23.71 -1.59
N PRO A 443 -26.20 24.04 -1.02
CA PRO A 443 -27.33 24.45 -1.83
C PRO A 443 -27.03 25.83 -2.45
N GLU A 444 -27.37 25.97 -3.73
CA GLU A 444 -27.25 27.21 -4.50
C GLU A 444 -28.10 28.33 -3.87
N GLU A 445 -27.47 29.46 -3.57
CA GLU A 445 -28.13 30.77 -3.66
C GLU A 445 -27.38 31.60 -4.70
N GLY A 446 -28.08 31.92 -5.79
CA GLY A 446 -27.51 32.55 -6.96
C GLY A 446 -27.06 34.00 -6.72
N LEU A 447 -26.13 34.45 -7.56
CA LEU A 447 -26.25 35.60 -8.44
C LEU A 447 -24.98 35.72 -9.31
N THR A 448 -25.20 35.63 -10.62
CA THR A 448 -24.45 36.27 -11.72
C THR A 448 -22.98 36.66 -11.51
N GLU A 449 -22.06 36.01 -12.23
CA GLU A 449 -21.17 36.65 -13.20
C GLU A 449 -20.35 35.61 -13.98
N ARG A 450 -20.19 35.86 -15.28
CA ARG A 450 -19.57 34.98 -16.27
C ARG A 450 -18.15 35.48 -16.55
N PRO A 451 -17.08 34.68 -16.40
CA PRO A 451 -15.78 35.05 -16.95
C PRO A 451 -15.56 34.41 -18.33
N GLU A 452 -14.97 35.20 -19.21
CA GLU A 452 -14.72 34.95 -20.62
C GLU A 452 -13.65 33.87 -20.87
N ARG A 453 -13.77 33.18 -22.02
CA ARG A 453 -12.77 32.24 -22.54
C ARG A 453 -11.57 33.00 -23.10
N PRO A 454 -10.31 32.57 -22.87
CA PRO A 454 -9.18 33.11 -23.60
C PRO A 454 -9.18 32.57 -25.05
N GLU A 455 -9.09 33.47 -26.02
CA GLU A 455 -8.97 33.16 -27.45
C GLU A 455 -7.64 32.48 -27.77
N LEU A 456 -7.68 31.27 -28.33
CA LEU A 456 -6.54 30.65 -28.99
C LEU A 456 -6.28 31.33 -30.34
N THR A 457 -5.12 31.96 -30.46
CA THR A 457 -4.64 32.65 -31.66
C THR A 457 -4.63 31.78 -32.91
N ALA A 458 -4.99 32.37 -34.05
CA ALA A 458 -5.24 31.76 -35.35
C ALA A 458 -4.01 31.13 -36.07
N ARG A 459 -2.94 30.71 -35.37
CA ARG A 459 -1.69 30.25 -36.00
C ARG A 459 -1.47 28.73 -35.97
N GLU A 460 -2.33 27.96 -35.33
CA GLU A 460 -2.21 26.48 -35.28
C GLU A 460 -3.25 25.73 -36.14
N ARG A 461 -4.30 26.42 -36.63
CA ARG A 461 -5.30 25.82 -37.53
C ARG A 461 -4.80 25.60 -38.97
N MET A 462 -3.56 25.96 -39.30
CA MET A 462 -3.03 25.92 -40.67
C MET A 462 -1.95 24.85 -40.92
N ARG A 463 -1.79 23.85 -40.04
CA ARG A 463 -0.87 22.71 -40.26
C ARG A 463 -1.53 21.33 -40.41
N MET A 464 -2.84 21.21 -40.23
CA MET A 464 -3.58 19.93 -40.33
C MET A 464 -4.50 19.82 -41.57
N ALA A 465 -4.30 20.63 -42.60
CA ALA A 465 -5.16 20.65 -43.80
C ALA A 465 -4.41 20.37 -45.13
N ARG A 466 -3.20 19.79 -45.08
CA ARG A 466 -2.40 19.54 -46.30
C ARG A 466 -1.70 18.18 -46.28
N ALA A 467 -2.47 17.11 -46.18
CA ALA A 467 -1.99 15.77 -46.54
C ALA A 467 -3.17 14.83 -46.89
N ARG A 468 -4.03 15.25 -47.82
CA ARG A 468 -4.94 14.34 -48.53
C ARG A 468 -5.03 14.75 -50.00
N GLN A 469 -4.88 13.73 -50.86
CA GLN A 469 -5.13 13.65 -52.30
C GLN A 469 -3.99 13.96 -53.29
N LEU A 470 -3.48 12.88 -53.89
CA LEU A 470 -3.25 12.57 -55.32
C LEU A 470 -2.70 11.12 -55.33
N GLY A 471 -3.39 10.06 -55.77
CA GLY A 471 -3.91 9.76 -57.12
C GLY A 471 -2.90 8.88 -57.87
N ALA A 472 -2.93 7.54 -57.69
CA ALA A 472 -3.42 6.51 -58.62
C ALA A 472 -2.54 6.22 -59.87
N THR A 473 -2.09 4.97 -60.06
CA THR A 473 -2.50 4.04 -61.15
C THR A 473 -1.76 2.69 -61.11
N ASP A 474 -2.56 1.62 -61.24
CA ASP A 474 -2.40 0.32 -61.93
C ASP A 474 -1.27 -0.68 -61.68
N GLY A 475 -1.70 -1.95 -61.59
CA GLY A 475 -0.83 -3.13 -61.69
C GLY A 475 -1.43 -4.43 -61.16
N THR A 476 -2.45 -4.94 -61.85
CA THR A 476 -3.04 -6.30 -61.73
C THR A 476 -2.04 -7.43 -61.45
N THR A 477 -2.37 -8.36 -60.55
CA THR A 477 -2.48 -9.81 -60.84
C THR A 477 -3.04 -10.60 -59.65
N ARG A 478 -3.70 -11.70 -59.99
CA ARG A 478 -4.64 -12.51 -59.22
C ARG A 478 -4.01 -13.89 -58.93
N ASN A 479 -4.63 -14.66 -58.03
CA ASN A 479 -4.48 -16.10 -57.73
C ASN A 479 -3.58 -16.42 -56.52
N SER A 480 -3.83 -17.42 -55.68
CA SER A 480 -4.96 -18.31 -55.38
C SER A 480 -4.52 -19.16 -54.18
N HIS A 481 -5.36 -19.37 -53.17
CA HIS A 481 -5.19 -20.49 -52.23
C HIS A 481 -5.28 -21.82 -53.00
N PRO A 482 -4.60 -22.89 -52.53
CA PRO A 482 -5.35 -23.90 -51.76
C PRO A 482 -4.55 -24.69 -50.69
N ASN A 483 -5.31 -25.09 -49.66
CA ASN A 483 -5.40 -26.40 -48.99
C ASN A 483 -4.16 -27.15 -48.44
N SER A 484 -4.27 -27.46 -47.15
CA SER A 484 -3.66 -28.58 -46.40
C SER A 484 -3.93 -29.95 -47.05
N PRO A 485 -3.13 -30.99 -46.70
CA PRO A 485 -3.68 -32.20 -46.08
C PRO A 485 -2.70 -32.85 -45.05
N PRO A 486 -2.84 -34.12 -44.59
CA PRO A 486 -3.36 -34.44 -43.26
C PRO A 486 -2.38 -35.23 -42.36
N ALA A 487 -2.80 -35.46 -41.12
CA ALA A 487 -2.17 -36.36 -40.15
C ALA A 487 -2.22 -37.84 -40.58
N HIS A 488 -1.16 -38.59 -40.24
CA HIS A 488 -1.23 -39.98 -39.77
C HIS A 488 0.10 -40.47 -39.17
N ILE A 489 -0.08 -41.23 -38.08
CA ILE A 489 0.85 -42.02 -37.24
C ILE A 489 1.49 -41.26 -36.09
#